data_AF-A0AAV3ZMH7-F1
#
_entry.id   AF-A0AAV3ZMH7-F1
#
_cell.length_a   1.000
_cell.length_b   1.000
_cell.length_c   1.000
_cell.angle_alpha   90.00
_cell.angle_beta   90.00
_cell.angle_gamma   90.00
#
_symmetry.space_group_name_H-M   'P 1'
#
loop_
_entity.id
_entity.type
_entity.pdbx_description
1 polymer ?
#
loop_
_entity_poly.entity_id
_entity_poly.type
_entity_poly.pdbx_seq_one_letter_code
_entity_poly.pdbx_strand_id
1 'polypeptide(L)'
;MASLCINRALIQPKSHLNIFVLSSRSTLGAKIANALVTSSTYSPPASFFQSVQRQSYFHTLPLGQRLEQISYSLSKPSPRSNSFRFGTCIHISKKHPSKQFSSSSSGGDCDGQITKLPRRLVKRLEKQGISEQEFVSRLKATPEFPSQYIAKADVEESETEHTRFVENRDQLEQLLKTMTTEPKFLSQEDSFPSDMKKLKDYQKQQGSNSSDIRLKMSPSMTSVVLFPGQGSQFVGMGQKLVHYPGVKELFEEASAVVGYDLLKLCLHGPKSELDKTVHCQPAVMITSLAAIEKFREEHPQAIENCVATAGFSVGEFAALVFSGVLSFPDAVKVVKIRAEAMQKASERTSSAMLTVFLAHDSRLKDAIKMAKEFCIERRDIADPVCTVANFLFPECKVLAGHEEAIEFIATNAKEFRLLRTKRLSVSGAFHTKLMQSAVQPLQQIMANMQLAPPKIQVYSNMTGAPYHAKANYPHLLGQQLVKPVRWEQILHTIYGRPQGVEFPRTYEMGPGKQMGTLLRQVNAQAYKHYHHIDV
;
A
#
# COMPACT_ATOMS: atom_id res chain seq x y z
N MET A 1 -4.39 69.93 46.62
CA MET A 1 -3.10 69.66 47.30
C MET A 1 -2.73 68.23 46.93
N ALA A 2 -1.62 68.02 46.21
CA ALA A 2 -0.32 67.60 46.76
C ALA A 2 -0.40 66.21 47.45
N SER A 3 0.37 65.17 47.12
CA SER A 3 1.56 65.01 46.24
C SER A 3 1.78 63.49 45.97
N LEU A 4 2.51 62.94 44.99
CA LEU A 4 3.41 63.35 43.88
C LEU A 4 3.17 62.35 42.70
N CYS A 5 3.32 62.68 41.41
CA CYS A 5 4.53 62.57 40.55
C CYS A 5 5.32 61.22 40.61
N ILE A 6 5.82 60.62 39.51
CA ILE A 6 5.58 60.81 38.05
C ILE A 6 6.19 59.61 37.26
N ASN A 7 5.81 59.41 35.98
CA ASN A 7 6.47 58.69 34.84
C ASN A 7 7.65 57.69 35.06
N ARG A 8 7.86 56.62 34.26
CA ARG A 8 7.18 56.08 33.05
C ARG A 8 7.58 54.62 32.81
N ALA A 9 6.84 53.99 31.89
CA ALA A 9 7.06 52.72 31.18
C ALA A 9 8.50 52.14 31.03
N LEU A 10 8.58 50.82 30.78
CA LEU A 10 9.20 50.23 29.57
C LEU A 10 8.83 48.73 29.40
N ILE A 11 8.42 48.37 28.18
CA ILE A 11 8.65 47.10 27.43
C ILE A 11 8.46 45.71 28.12
N GLN A 12 7.46 44.95 27.62
CA GLN A 12 7.34 43.48 27.65
C GLN A 12 8.45 42.80 26.81
N PRO A 13 8.99 41.62 27.19
CA PRO A 13 8.46 40.39 26.57
C PRO A 13 8.62 39.02 27.31
N LYS A 14 7.60 38.16 27.12
CA LYS A 14 7.64 36.68 26.89
C LYS A 14 7.99 35.66 28.02
N SER A 15 7.39 34.47 27.85
CA SER A 15 7.68 33.15 28.47
C SER A 15 7.42 33.03 30.00
N HIS A 16 6.95 31.91 30.55
CA HIS A 16 7.19 30.49 30.20
C HIS A 16 5.95 29.58 30.13
N LEU A 17 6.15 28.37 29.59
CA LEU A 17 5.26 27.20 29.74
C LEU A 17 5.15 26.73 31.20
N ASN A 18 4.07 26.02 31.50
CA ASN A 18 4.18 24.76 32.25
C ASN A 18 3.06 23.78 31.85
N ILE A 19 3.43 22.52 31.65
CA ILE A 19 2.51 21.40 31.39
C ILE A 19 2.50 20.55 32.66
N PHE A 20 1.32 20.10 33.09
CA PHE A 20 1.22 19.04 34.11
C PHE A 20 0.40 17.86 33.58
N VAL A 21 1.10 16.77 33.32
CA VAL A 21 0.50 15.43 33.24
C VAL A 21 0.45 14.88 34.66
N LEU A 22 -0.72 14.48 35.14
CA LEU A 22 -0.87 13.81 36.42
C LEU A 22 -1.06 12.30 36.21
N SER A 23 0.00 11.55 36.49
CA SER A 23 -0.10 10.11 36.76
C SER A 23 -0.42 9.89 38.23
N SER A 24 -1.31 8.93 38.52
CA SER A 24 -1.67 8.56 39.89
C SER A 24 -1.26 7.11 40.16
N ARG A 25 -0.15 6.95 40.89
CA ARG A 25 0.11 5.76 41.71
C ARG A 25 0.02 6.18 43.18
N SER A 26 -0.79 5.48 43.96
CA SER A 26 -0.85 5.60 45.42
C SER A 26 -0.46 4.28 46.07
N THR A 27 0.40 4.33 47.09
CA THR A 27 0.85 3.16 47.86
C THR A 27 1.02 3.54 49.33
N LEU A 28 0.05 3.15 50.17
CA LEU A 28 0.14 2.98 51.64
C LEU A 28 -1.23 2.44 52.11
N GLY A 29 -1.37 1.60 53.14
CA GLY A 29 -0.37 0.95 54.00
C GLY A 29 -0.97 -0.31 54.67
N ALA A 30 -0.19 -1.01 55.50
CA ALA A 30 -0.49 -2.37 55.95
C ALA A 30 -1.11 -2.52 57.35
N LYS A 31 -1.77 -3.67 57.59
CA LYS A 31 -1.95 -4.41 58.88
C LYS A 31 -2.51 -5.81 58.55
N ILE A 32 -1.75 -6.90 58.72
CA ILE A 32 -1.58 -7.74 59.95
C ILE A 32 -2.81 -8.57 60.32
N ALA A 33 -2.76 -9.91 60.10
CA ALA A 33 -3.17 -10.98 61.03
C ALA A 33 -2.90 -12.40 60.45
N ASN A 34 -2.69 -13.40 61.33
CA ASN A 34 -2.50 -14.84 61.04
C ASN A 34 -3.86 -15.53 60.71
N ALA A 35 -4.01 -16.83 60.37
CA ALA A 35 -3.21 -18.03 60.71
C ALA A 35 -3.59 -19.30 59.90
N LEU A 36 -2.78 -20.38 60.04
CA LEU A 36 -3.04 -21.83 59.83
C LEU A 36 -3.50 -22.31 58.42
N VAL A 37 -2.86 -23.22 57.68
CA VAL A 37 -2.21 -24.54 57.91
C VAL A 37 -3.16 -25.75 57.88
N THR A 38 -3.18 -26.45 56.72
CA THR A 38 -3.20 -27.93 56.49
C THR A 38 -3.23 -28.18 54.96
N SER A 39 -2.68 -29.21 54.28
CA SER A 39 -1.50 -30.10 54.43
C SER A 39 -1.79 -31.47 53.75
N SER A 40 -1.49 -31.63 52.45
CA SER A 40 -1.25 -32.93 51.77
C SER A 40 -0.96 -32.69 50.27
N THR A 41 0.26 -32.78 49.73
CA THR A 41 1.10 -33.98 49.43
C THR A 41 0.51 -34.93 48.38
N TYR A 42 1.07 -34.95 47.16
CA TYR A 42 1.74 -36.13 46.56
C TYR A 42 2.49 -35.79 45.25
N SER A 43 3.73 -36.28 45.12
CA SER A 43 4.55 -36.31 43.89
C SER A 43 5.49 -37.55 43.96
N PRO A 44 6.39 -37.82 42.98
CA PRO A 44 6.23 -38.86 41.96
C PRO A 44 7.27 -40.00 42.08
N PRO A 45 7.37 -40.91 41.10
CA PRO A 45 8.59 -41.68 40.81
C PRO A 45 9.39 -41.10 39.61
N ALA A 46 10.66 -41.48 39.46
CA ALA A 46 11.58 -40.90 38.47
C ALA A 46 12.73 -41.84 38.02
N SER A 47 13.36 -41.52 36.89
CA SER A 47 14.68 -41.99 36.41
C SER A 47 15.24 -40.93 35.45
N PHE A 48 16.40 -40.30 35.69
CA PHE A 48 17.78 -40.79 35.44
C PHE A 48 18.00 -41.24 33.97
N PHE A 49 19.05 -40.86 33.23
CA PHE A 49 20.35 -40.18 33.50
C PHE A 49 20.80 -39.47 32.17
N GLN A 50 21.86 -38.64 32.01
CA GLN A 50 22.95 -38.17 32.90
C GLN A 50 23.33 -36.68 32.63
N SER A 51 24.58 -36.35 32.29
CA SER A 51 25.14 -34.97 32.23
C SER A 51 26.36 -34.84 31.33
N VAL A 52 26.59 -33.67 30.71
CA VAL A 52 27.92 -33.01 30.66
C VAL A 52 27.75 -31.49 30.73
N GLN A 53 28.44 -30.82 31.65
CA GLN A 53 28.74 -29.38 31.59
C GLN A 53 30.23 -29.18 31.25
N ARG A 54 30.57 -28.12 30.51
CA ARG A 54 31.89 -27.47 30.61
C ARG A 54 31.76 -25.95 30.47
N GLN A 55 32.08 -25.24 31.55
CA GLN A 55 32.58 -23.86 31.48
C GLN A 55 34.11 -23.89 31.53
N SER A 56 34.77 -22.89 30.96
CA SER A 56 36.16 -22.52 31.25
C SER A 56 36.37 -21.04 30.94
N TYR A 57 37.37 -20.42 31.59
CA TYR A 57 37.49 -18.97 31.76
C TYR A 57 38.61 -18.35 30.89
N PHE A 58 38.43 -17.06 30.57
CA PHE A 58 39.44 -15.99 30.40
C PHE A 58 40.73 -16.23 29.57
N HIS A 59 41.01 -15.27 28.67
CA HIS A 59 42.23 -14.45 28.75
C HIS A 59 42.04 -13.10 28.01
N THR A 60 42.94 -12.14 28.22
CA THR A 60 42.77 -10.71 27.83
C THR A 60 44.06 -10.04 27.34
N LEU A 61 43.91 -9.01 26.47
CA LEU A 61 44.91 -7.98 26.07
C LEU A 61 46.06 -8.45 25.13
N PRO A 62 46.88 -7.54 24.51
CA PRO A 62 46.45 -6.43 23.63
C PRO A 62 47.40 -6.18 22.40
N LEU A 63 47.12 -5.12 21.62
CA LEU A 63 47.98 -4.49 20.57
C LEU A 63 48.25 -5.33 19.29
N GLY A 64 48.48 -4.76 18.09
CA GLY A 64 48.25 -3.38 17.64
C GLY A 64 49.32 -2.85 16.66
N GLN A 65 48.96 -2.59 15.39
CA GLN A 65 49.76 -1.78 14.45
C GLN A 65 48.91 -1.15 13.31
N ARG A 66 49.49 -0.15 12.63
CA ARG A 66 48.89 0.63 11.52
C ARG A 66 49.51 0.23 10.16
N LEU A 67 48.83 0.59 9.06
CA LEU A 67 49.35 1.30 7.87
C LEU A 67 48.10 1.78 7.07
N GLU A 68 47.86 3.09 6.99
CA GLU A 68 48.08 3.95 5.79
C GLU A 68 47.13 3.66 4.62
N GLN A 69 46.14 4.53 4.37
CA GLN A 69 46.22 5.82 3.64
C GLN A 69 46.38 5.67 2.11
N ILE A 70 45.26 5.81 1.39
CA ILE A 70 45.22 6.62 0.16
C ILE A 70 43.98 7.52 0.26
N SER A 71 44.15 8.80 -0.05
CA SER A 71 43.08 9.82 -0.01
C SER A 71 43.09 10.64 -1.29
N TYR A 72 41.92 10.88 -1.88
CA TYR A 72 41.74 11.92 -2.88
C TYR A 72 40.60 12.87 -2.50
N SER A 73 40.94 14.15 -2.43
CA SER A 73 40.03 15.28 -2.33
C SER A 73 39.96 15.97 -3.70
N LEU A 74 38.83 16.60 -4.01
CA LEU A 74 38.61 17.72 -4.94
C LEU A 74 37.10 18.04 -4.88
N SER A 75 36.67 18.94 -3.99
CA SER A 75 36.51 20.39 -4.23
C SER A 75 35.20 20.76 -4.97
N LYS A 76 34.34 21.54 -4.30
CA LYS A 76 33.22 22.26 -4.96
C LYS A 76 33.76 23.44 -5.77
N PRO A 77 33.02 23.91 -6.79
CA PRO A 77 32.62 25.31 -6.74
C PRO A 77 31.16 25.60 -7.13
N SER A 78 30.71 26.78 -6.72
CA SER A 78 29.59 27.57 -7.25
C SER A 78 29.92 29.04 -6.93
N PRO A 79 29.35 30.09 -7.56
CA PRO A 79 27.98 30.14 -8.09
C PRO A 79 27.77 30.98 -9.39
N ARG A 80 26.48 31.29 -9.68
CA ARG A 80 25.93 32.40 -10.50
C ARG A 80 25.80 32.24 -12.04
N SER A 81 24.54 32.07 -12.43
CA SER A 81 23.80 32.79 -13.49
C SER A 81 24.41 32.97 -14.89
N ASN A 82 23.70 32.47 -15.90
CA ASN A 82 23.03 33.39 -16.83
C ASN A 82 21.70 32.82 -17.38
N SER A 83 20.85 33.68 -17.93
CA SER A 83 19.46 33.38 -18.29
C SER A 83 19.25 33.17 -19.80
N PHE A 84 18.34 32.27 -20.18
CA PHE A 84 17.54 32.42 -21.41
C PHE A 84 16.12 31.87 -21.23
N ARG A 85 15.14 32.55 -21.84
CA ARG A 85 13.73 32.14 -21.96
C ARG A 85 13.37 32.01 -23.44
N PHE A 86 12.52 31.03 -23.77
CA PHE A 86 11.38 31.01 -24.71
C PHE A 86 10.98 29.51 -24.83
N GLY A 87 9.71 29.10 -24.94
CA GLY A 87 8.69 29.53 -25.90
C GLY A 87 8.88 28.71 -27.18
N THR A 88 7.97 27.84 -27.63
CA THR A 88 6.49 27.91 -27.60
C THR A 88 5.82 26.51 -27.54
N CYS A 89 4.51 26.49 -27.30
CA CYS A 89 3.65 25.32 -27.54
C CYS A 89 3.04 25.36 -28.95
N ILE A 90 2.73 24.20 -29.53
CA ILE A 90 1.85 24.09 -30.71
C ILE A 90 0.77 23.03 -30.45
N HIS A 91 -0.49 23.46 -30.48
CA HIS A 91 -1.65 22.58 -30.54
C HIS A 91 -1.89 22.15 -31.98
N ILE A 92 -2.19 20.87 -32.23
CA ILE A 92 -2.76 20.42 -33.52
C ILE A 92 -4.04 19.64 -33.24
N SER A 93 -5.17 20.19 -33.68
CA SER A 93 -6.45 19.49 -33.76
C SER A 93 -6.51 18.66 -35.05
N LYS A 94 -7.16 17.49 -35.01
CA LYS A 94 -7.45 16.69 -36.21
C LYS A 94 -8.95 16.63 -36.45
N LYS A 95 -9.38 17.26 -37.55
CA LYS A 95 -10.66 16.92 -38.20
C LYS A 95 -10.49 15.64 -39.03
N HIS A 96 -11.55 14.85 -39.16
CA HIS A 96 -11.67 13.88 -40.25
C HIS A 96 -11.76 14.59 -41.60
N PRO A 97 -11.43 13.89 -42.69
CA PRO A 97 -12.50 13.56 -43.63
C PRO A 97 -12.56 12.07 -43.99
N SER A 98 -13.74 11.66 -44.48
CA SER A 98 -14.03 10.33 -45.01
C SER A 98 -13.68 10.20 -46.50
N LYS A 99 -13.29 9.00 -46.94
CA LYS A 99 -13.52 8.50 -48.30
C LYS A 99 -13.68 6.98 -48.28
N GLN A 100 -14.64 6.48 -49.05
CA GLN A 100 -14.81 5.04 -49.34
C GLN A 100 -13.80 4.61 -50.41
N PHE A 101 -13.47 3.32 -50.44
CA PHE A 101 -13.18 2.62 -51.70
C PHE A 101 -13.64 1.17 -51.60
N SER A 102 -13.90 0.56 -52.76
CA SER A 102 -14.59 -0.72 -52.93
C SER A 102 -13.65 -1.94 -53.01
N SER A 103 -14.27 -3.12 -52.98
CA SER A 103 -13.62 -4.43 -53.09
C SER A 103 -13.06 -4.75 -54.48
N SER A 104 -11.89 -5.38 -54.51
CA SER A 104 -11.50 -6.35 -55.53
C SER A 104 -10.56 -7.40 -54.91
N SER A 105 -10.46 -8.58 -55.54
CA SER A 105 -9.74 -9.74 -55.00
C SER A 105 -8.80 -10.35 -56.03
N SER A 106 -7.53 -10.51 -55.68
CA SER A 106 -6.59 -11.39 -56.39
C SER A 106 -5.48 -11.83 -55.44
N GLY A 107 -5.09 -13.10 -55.50
CA GLY A 107 -3.91 -13.62 -54.80
C GLY A 107 -2.61 -13.27 -55.53
N GLY A 108 -1.49 -13.40 -54.83
CA GLY A 108 -0.14 -13.19 -55.35
C GLY A 108 0.92 -13.48 -54.29
N ASP A 109 2.05 -14.06 -54.70
CA ASP A 109 3.00 -14.74 -53.83
C ASP A 109 3.75 -13.85 -52.82
N CYS A 110 4.20 -14.47 -51.73
CA CYS A 110 5.04 -13.83 -50.71
C CYS A 110 6.54 -14.13 -50.96
N ASP A 111 7.19 -13.36 -51.82
CA ASP A 111 8.65 -13.19 -51.78
C ASP A 111 9.00 -11.72 -51.47
N GLY A 112 9.63 -11.50 -50.33
CA GLY A 112 9.67 -10.21 -49.62
C GLY A 112 11.08 -9.73 -49.32
N GLN A 113 11.91 -9.53 -50.35
CA GLN A 113 13.27 -9.02 -50.17
C GLN A 113 13.28 -7.67 -49.43
N ILE A 114 13.85 -7.66 -48.21
CA ILE A 114 14.04 -6.45 -47.39
C ILE A 114 15.10 -5.56 -48.06
N THR A 115 14.64 -4.62 -48.90
CA THR A 115 15.51 -3.76 -49.71
C THR A 115 15.77 -2.37 -49.11
N LYS A 116 15.03 -1.94 -48.07
CA LYS A 116 15.22 -0.67 -47.35
C LYS A 116 14.85 -0.80 -45.86
N LEU A 117 15.66 -0.23 -44.98
CA LEU A 117 15.40 -0.21 -43.53
C LEU A 117 14.46 0.94 -43.13
N PRO A 118 13.77 0.86 -41.98
CA PRO A 118 12.96 1.96 -41.46
C PRO A 118 13.82 3.22 -41.22
N ARG A 119 13.39 4.38 -41.72
CA ARG A 119 14.12 5.68 -41.60
C ARG A 119 14.56 6.06 -40.17
N ARG A 120 13.91 5.53 -39.12
CA ARG A 120 14.30 5.73 -37.71
C ARG A 120 15.51 4.89 -37.28
N LEU A 121 15.73 3.74 -37.93
CA LEU A 121 16.90 2.88 -37.74
C LEU A 121 18.11 3.44 -38.49
N VAL A 122 17.91 3.84 -39.75
CA VAL A 122 18.95 4.52 -40.57
C VAL A 122 19.51 5.74 -39.84
N LYS A 123 18.65 6.63 -39.32
CA LYS A 123 19.05 7.79 -38.49
C LYS A 123 19.69 7.47 -37.13
N ARG A 124 19.76 6.20 -36.73
CA ARG A 124 20.57 5.73 -35.58
C ARG A 124 21.92 5.18 -36.03
N LEU A 125 21.94 4.40 -37.11
CA LEU A 125 23.17 3.89 -37.73
C LEU A 125 24.07 5.03 -38.21
N GLU A 126 23.50 6.03 -38.92
CA GLU A 126 24.19 7.27 -39.31
C GLU A 126 24.84 7.99 -38.12
N LYS A 127 24.13 8.05 -36.98
CA LYS A 127 24.64 8.66 -35.72
C LYS A 127 25.70 7.81 -35.00
N GLN A 128 25.92 6.58 -35.43
CA GLN A 128 26.95 5.67 -34.95
C GLN A 128 28.07 5.47 -36.00
N GLY A 129 28.04 6.22 -37.11
CA GLY A 129 29.02 6.13 -38.19
C GLY A 129 28.87 4.92 -39.12
N ILE A 130 27.79 4.15 -38.99
CA ILE A 130 27.56 2.91 -39.74
C ILE A 130 26.61 3.22 -40.90
N SER A 131 26.96 2.82 -42.12
CA SER A 131 26.07 3.00 -43.28
C SER A 131 24.96 1.94 -43.35
N GLU A 132 23.82 2.26 -43.97
CA GLU A 132 22.72 1.30 -44.16
C GLU A 132 23.17 0.06 -44.96
N GLN A 133 24.00 0.25 -45.98
CA GLN A 133 24.55 -0.84 -46.79
C GLN A 133 25.50 -1.75 -45.99
N GLU A 134 26.34 -1.16 -45.13
CA GLU A 134 27.26 -1.89 -44.25
C GLU A 134 26.53 -2.66 -43.14
N PHE A 135 25.45 -2.11 -42.59
CA PHE A 135 24.62 -2.84 -41.63
C PHE A 135 23.94 -4.06 -42.28
N VAL A 136 23.43 -3.89 -43.52
CA VAL A 136 22.80 -4.99 -44.27
C VAL A 136 23.83 -6.03 -44.75
N SER A 137 25.07 -5.64 -45.08
CA SER A 137 26.11 -6.62 -45.44
C SER A 137 26.58 -7.44 -44.23
N ARG A 138 26.79 -6.81 -43.08
CA ARG A 138 27.11 -7.50 -41.81
C ARG A 138 26.03 -8.51 -41.42
N LEU A 139 24.75 -8.15 -41.56
CA LEU A 139 23.61 -9.06 -41.34
C LEU A 139 23.60 -10.29 -42.27
N LYS A 140 24.09 -10.14 -43.51
CA LYS A 140 24.18 -11.25 -44.49
C LYS A 140 25.47 -12.08 -44.38
N ALA A 141 26.43 -11.65 -43.56
CA ALA A 141 27.75 -12.26 -43.44
C ALA A 141 27.95 -13.07 -42.13
N THR A 142 26.87 -13.37 -41.40
CA THR A 142 26.93 -14.14 -40.15
C THR A 142 26.62 -15.61 -40.43
N PRO A 143 27.59 -16.55 -40.30
CA PRO A 143 27.36 -17.97 -40.53
C PRO A 143 26.65 -18.63 -39.34
N GLU A 144 25.81 -19.63 -39.62
CA GLU A 144 25.23 -20.49 -38.59
C GLU A 144 26.31 -21.42 -37.99
N PHE A 145 26.31 -21.57 -36.66
CA PHE A 145 27.18 -22.50 -35.92
C PHE A 145 26.33 -23.28 -34.89
N PRO A 146 26.73 -24.52 -34.51
CA PRO A 146 25.80 -25.64 -34.68
C PRO A 146 25.54 -26.48 -33.43
N SER A 147 24.64 -27.45 -33.57
CA SER A 147 24.21 -28.38 -32.53
C SER A 147 25.24 -29.50 -32.25
N GLN A 148 26.09 -29.31 -31.24
CA GLN A 148 26.74 -30.41 -30.48
C GLN A 148 27.51 -29.87 -29.24
N TYR A 149 26.92 -30.00 -28.05
CA TYR A 149 27.59 -30.29 -26.75
C TYR A 149 26.63 -30.07 -25.56
N ILE A 150 25.85 -31.08 -25.19
CA ILE A 150 25.34 -31.25 -23.81
C ILE A 150 25.52 -32.73 -23.45
N ALA A 151 26.36 -33.00 -22.45
CA ALA A 151 26.43 -34.30 -21.78
C ALA A 151 25.49 -34.29 -20.56
N LYS A 152 25.00 -35.48 -20.16
CA LYS A 152 23.94 -35.64 -19.15
C LYS A 152 24.39 -35.26 -17.73
N ALA A 153 23.53 -34.55 -17.00
CA ALA A 153 23.04 -34.94 -15.67
C ALA A 153 21.87 -34.04 -15.20
N ASP A 154 20.66 -34.60 -15.24
CA ASP A 154 19.60 -34.52 -14.22
C ASP A 154 19.20 -33.16 -13.59
N VAL A 155 18.21 -32.48 -14.20
CA VAL A 155 17.05 -31.85 -13.50
C VAL A 155 15.82 -32.01 -14.41
N GLU A 156 14.65 -32.33 -13.84
CA GLU A 156 13.38 -32.48 -14.57
C GLU A 156 12.47 -31.22 -14.49
N GLU A 157 11.46 -31.15 -15.36
CA GLU A 157 10.37 -30.14 -15.42
C GLU A 157 10.81 -28.69 -15.81
N SER A 158 10.00 -27.83 -16.46
CA SER A 158 8.55 -27.84 -16.75
C SER A 158 8.14 -27.12 -18.07
N GLU A 159 8.97 -27.12 -19.13
CA GLU A 159 8.80 -26.21 -20.30
C GLU A 159 7.62 -26.53 -21.28
N THR A 160 6.61 -27.32 -20.88
CA THR A 160 5.59 -27.87 -21.81
C THR A 160 4.17 -27.29 -21.71
N GLU A 161 3.88 -26.40 -20.75
CA GLU A 161 2.55 -25.78 -20.63
C GLU A 161 2.39 -24.46 -21.38
N HIS A 162 3.41 -23.60 -21.39
CA HIS A 162 3.28 -22.23 -21.90
C HIS A 162 3.00 -22.20 -23.42
N THR A 163 3.71 -23.04 -24.20
CA THR A 163 3.59 -23.11 -25.65
C THR A 163 2.22 -23.64 -26.10
N ARG A 164 1.70 -24.66 -25.41
CA ARG A 164 0.44 -25.35 -25.74
C ARG A 164 -0.81 -24.47 -25.61
N PHE A 165 -0.74 -23.33 -24.92
CA PHE A 165 -1.85 -22.38 -24.82
C PHE A 165 -1.77 -21.27 -25.89
N VAL A 166 -0.56 -20.88 -26.30
CA VAL A 166 -0.35 -19.83 -27.33
C VAL A 166 -0.75 -20.32 -28.73
N GLU A 167 -0.60 -21.61 -29.02
CA GLU A 167 -1.01 -22.22 -30.28
C GLU A 167 -2.54 -22.26 -30.49
N ASN A 168 -3.35 -21.84 -29.50
CA ASN A 168 -4.81 -21.91 -29.56
C ASN A 168 -5.52 -20.57 -29.34
N ARG A 169 -4.98 -19.50 -29.95
CA ARG A 169 -5.66 -18.19 -30.08
C ARG A 169 -7.11 -18.34 -30.60
N ASP A 170 -7.34 -19.31 -31.49
CA ASP A 170 -8.66 -19.53 -32.07
C ASP A 170 -9.63 -20.20 -31.06
N GLN A 171 -9.16 -21.06 -30.14
CA GLN A 171 -9.97 -21.51 -28.99
C GLN A 171 -10.26 -20.37 -28.02
N LEU A 172 -9.31 -19.47 -27.75
CA LEU A 172 -9.55 -18.28 -26.93
C LEU A 172 -10.60 -17.37 -27.59
N GLU A 173 -10.47 -17.11 -28.89
CA GLU A 173 -11.51 -16.40 -29.66
C GLU A 173 -12.86 -17.15 -29.67
N GLN A 174 -12.86 -18.48 -29.68
CA GLN A 174 -14.09 -19.29 -29.71
C GLN A 174 -14.80 -19.34 -28.35
N LEU A 175 -14.08 -19.40 -27.21
CA LEU A 175 -14.65 -19.13 -25.89
C LEU A 175 -15.27 -17.73 -25.86
N LEU A 176 -14.54 -16.72 -26.34
CA LEU A 176 -15.03 -15.35 -26.34
C LEU A 176 -16.25 -15.12 -27.26
N LYS A 177 -16.36 -15.85 -28.37
CA LYS A 177 -17.51 -15.81 -29.29
C LYS A 177 -18.71 -16.65 -28.84
N THR A 178 -18.51 -17.68 -28.00
CA THR A 178 -19.60 -18.47 -27.42
C THR A 178 -20.18 -17.79 -26.18
N MET A 179 -19.35 -17.07 -25.40
CA MET A 179 -19.75 -16.32 -24.20
C MET A 179 -20.49 -15.00 -24.48
N THR A 180 -20.69 -14.59 -25.74
CA THR A 180 -21.48 -13.40 -26.10
C THR A 180 -22.98 -13.68 -26.28
N THR A 181 -23.48 -14.83 -25.82
CA THR A 181 -24.92 -15.09 -25.63
C THR A 181 -25.42 -14.48 -24.31
N GLU A 182 -26.71 -14.12 -24.23
CA GLU A 182 -27.22 -13.24 -23.18
C GLU A 182 -27.07 -13.78 -21.74
N PRO A 183 -26.72 -12.91 -20.76
CA PRO A 183 -26.38 -13.34 -19.40
C PRO A 183 -27.60 -13.72 -18.57
N LYS A 184 -27.95 -15.01 -18.55
CA LYS A 184 -28.78 -15.59 -17.49
C LYS A 184 -27.96 -15.71 -16.20
N PHE A 185 -28.49 -15.19 -15.11
CA PHE A 185 -27.89 -15.15 -13.77
C PHE A 185 -26.54 -14.42 -13.63
N LEU A 186 -26.56 -13.11 -13.89
CA LEU A 186 -25.71 -12.20 -13.10
C LEU A 186 -26.30 -12.05 -11.69
N SER A 187 -25.52 -12.37 -10.65
CA SER A 187 -25.82 -11.90 -9.30
C SER A 187 -25.69 -10.37 -9.26
N GLN A 188 -26.43 -9.69 -8.39
CA GLN A 188 -26.48 -8.22 -8.40
C GLN A 188 -25.15 -7.55 -8.00
N GLU A 189 -24.22 -8.28 -7.35
CA GLU A 189 -22.96 -7.73 -6.83
C GLU A 189 -21.97 -7.27 -7.93
N ASP A 190 -21.82 -8.01 -9.04
CA ASP A 190 -20.78 -7.76 -10.07
C ASP A 190 -21.19 -6.76 -11.20
N SER A 191 -22.30 -6.06 -10.98
CA SER A 191 -22.86 -5.08 -11.92
C SER A 191 -22.13 -3.73 -11.86
N PHE A 192 -21.04 -3.59 -12.62
CA PHE A 192 -20.43 -2.28 -12.96
C PHE A 192 -21.20 -1.56 -14.08
N PRO A 193 -22.04 -0.57 -13.74
CA PRO A 193 -22.08 0.70 -14.47
C PRO A 193 -21.89 1.88 -13.50
N SER A 194 -21.06 2.85 -13.89
CA SER A 194 -20.74 4.13 -13.20
C SER A 194 -21.23 4.25 -11.74
N ASP A 195 -20.42 3.75 -10.79
CA ASP A 195 -20.72 3.62 -9.36
C ASP A 195 -21.27 4.90 -8.70
N MET A 196 -21.02 6.09 -9.28
CA MET A 196 -21.64 7.35 -8.87
C MET A 196 -23.17 7.31 -8.76
N LYS A 197 -23.88 6.44 -9.49
CA LYS A 197 -25.34 6.27 -9.28
C LYS A 197 -25.63 5.46 -8.01
N LYS A 198 -25.05 4.26 -7.88
CA LYS A 198 -25.18 3.40 -6.69
C LYS A 198 -24.74 4.13 -5.40
N LEU A 199 -23.67 4.92 -5.46
CA LEU A 199 -23.18 5.73 -4.35
C LEU A 199 -24.18 6.81 -3.94
N LYS A 200 -24.81 7.51 -4.90
CA LYS A 200 -25.87 8.50 -4.63
C LYS A 200 -27.15 7.86 -4.08
N ASP A 201 -27.52 6.69 -4.60
CA ASP A 201 -28.71 5.96 -4.14
C ASP A 201 -28.49 5.41 -2.70
N TYR A 202 -27.29 4.90 -2.40
CA TYR A 202 -26.86 4.55 -1.04
C TYR A 202 -26.84 5.78 -0.10
N GLN A 203 -26.28 6.91 -0.55
CA GLN A 203 -26.29 8.18 0.21
C GLN A 203 -27.70 8.69 0.51
N LYS A 204 -28.67 8.48 -0.38
CA LYS A 204 -30.10 8.76 -0.13
C LYS A 204 -30.71 7.79 0.87
N GLN A 205 -30.50 6.48 0.70
CA GLN A 205 -31.05 5.45 1.58
C GLN A 205 -30.50 5.54 3.01
N GLN A 206 -29.27 6.02 3.19
CA GLN A 206 -28.62 6.22 4.49
C GLN A 206 -29.17 7.41 5.31
N GLY A 207 -30.21 8.11 4.83
CA GLY A 207 -30.95 9.11 5.61
C GLY A 207 -30.08 10.28 6.09
N SER A 208 -29.78 11.22 5.19
CA SER A 208 -28.83 12.31 5.42
C SER A 208 -29.31 13.39 6.39
N ASN A 209 -29.56 13.04 7.65
CA ASN A 209 -29.62 13.97 8.80
C ASN A 209 -28.20 14.47 9.16
N SER A 210 -27.47 14.93 8.14
CA SER A 210 -26.23 15.70 8.25
C SER A 210 -26.56 17.18 8.45
N SER A 211 -27.52 17.48 9.33
CA SER A 211 -27.97 18.82 9.65
C SER A 211 -26.94 19.54 10.51
N ASP A 212 -26.09 20.31 9.83
CA ASP A 212 -25.38 21.49 10.33
C ASP A 212 -24.49 21.33 11.58
N ILE A 213 -23.42 20.56 11.42
CA ILE A 213 -22.09 21.06 11.84
C ILE A 213 -21.35 21.56 10.59
N ARG A 214 -21.87 22.62 9.98
CA ARG A 214 -21.09 23.40 9.02
C ARG A 214 -20.02 24.16 9.80
N LEU A 215 -18.78 23.69 9.71
CA LEU A 215 -17.63 24.49 10.12
C LEU A 215 -17.68 25.84 9.42
N LYS A 216 -17.55 26.93 10.19
CA LYS A 216 -17.55 28.33 9.67
C LYS A 216 -16.22 28.68 8.99
N MET A 217 -15.65 27.74 8.23
CA MET A 217 -14.27 27.78 7.73
C MET A 217 -14.24 27.40 6.25
N SER A 218 -13.46 28.11 5.44
CA SER A 218 -13.17 27.68 4.06
C SER A 218 -12.48 26.33 4.09
N PRO A 219 -12.75 25.41 3.14
CA PRO A 219 -12.02 24.14 3.05
C PRO A 219 -10.49 24.30 3.02
N SER A 220 -9.94 25.39 2.47
CA SER A 220 -8.50 25.70 2.47
C SER A 220 -7.87 25.89 3.86
N MET A 221 -8.70 26.15 4.88
CA MET A 221 -8.31 26.23 6.29
C MET A 221 -8.51 24.90 7.04
N THR A 222 -9.05 23.88 6.39
CA THR A 222 -9.26 22.53 6.95
C THR A 222 -8.21 21.53 6.46
N SER A 223 -8.05 20.42 7.18
CA SER A 223 -7.11 19.36 6.82
C SER A 223 -7.77 17.99 6.58
N VAL A 224 -7.09 17.17 5.78
CA VAL A 224 -7.34 15.74 5.63
C VAL A 224 -6.07 14.99 6.01
N VAL A 225 -6.19 14.00 6.89
CA VAL A 225 -5.05 13.17 7.33
C VAL A 225 -5.17 11.76 6.74
N LEU A 226 -4.20 11.38 5.91
CA LEU A 226 -4.14 10.09 5.23
C LEU A 226 -3.06 9.19 5.84
N PHE A 227 -3.40 7.94 6.12
CA PHE A 227 -2.47 6.95 6.65
C PHE A 227 -2.12 5.89 5.59
N PRO A 228 -0.83 5.59 5.35
CA PRO A 228 -0.41 4.57 4.39
C PRO A 228 -0.66 3.14 4.94
N GLY A 229 -0.35 2.13 4.13
CA GLY A 229 -0.55 0.72 4.47
C GLY A 229 0.66 -0.16 4.18
N GLN A 230 0.49 -1.47 4.36
CA GLN A 230 1.50 -2.48 4.02
C GLN A 230 1.99 -2.29 2.56
N GLY A 231 3.31 -2.33 2.36
CA GLY A 231 3.97 -2.00 1.10
C GLY A 231 4.59 -0.60 1.08
N SER A 232 4.42 0.21 2.13
CA SER A 232 5.06 1.53 2.26
C SER A 232 6.26 1.57 3.22
N GLN A 233 6.50 0.49 3.98
CA GLN A 233 7.61 0.39 4.93
C GLN A 233 8.99 0.43 4.25
N PHE A 234 9.98 0.99 4.96
CA PHE A 234 11.38 1.00 4.55
C PHE A 234 12.32 0.96 5.76
N VAL A 235 13.50 0.36 5.60
CA VAL A 235 14.54 0.37 6.65
C VAL A 235 15.07 1.79 6.82
N GLY A 236 15.08 2.28 8.06
CA GLY A 236 15.37 3.66 8.43
C GLY A 236 14.13 4.49 8.78
N MET A 237 12.92 3.96 8.61
CA MET A 237 11.70 4.70 8.95
C MET A 237 11.57 4.90 10.47
N GLY A 238 11.14 6.09 10.89
CA GLY A 238 11.13 6.51 12.28
C GLY A 238 12.43 7.19 12.74
N GLN A 239 13.50 7.17 11.93
CA GLN A 239 14.75 7.86 12.26
C GLN A 239 14.56 9.38 12.40
N LYS A 240 13.60 9.97 11.65
CA LYS A 240 13.23 11.39 11.82
C LYS A 240 12.15 11.63 12.88
N LEU A 241 11.74 10.60 13.62
CA LEU A 241 10.69 10.69 14.65
C LEU A 241 11.22 10.49 16.08
N VAL A 242 12.26 9.67 16.29
CA VAL A 242 12.81 9.32 17.63
C VAL A 242 13.34 10.47 18.49
N HIS A 243 13.28 11.72 18.02
CA HIS A 243 13.63 12.92 18.78
C HIS A 243 12.42 13.77 19.21
N TYR A 244 11.22 13.50 18.70
CA TYR A 244 9.99 14.14 19.18
C TYR A 244 9.53 13.47 20.48
N PRO A 245 8.91 14.21 21.43
CA PRO A 245 8.45 13.65 22.70
C PRO A 245 7.47 12.48 22.54
N GLY A 246 7.54 11.48 23.41
CA GLY A 246 6.61 10.34 23.44
C GLY A 246 6.82 9.28 22.36
N VAL A 247 7.62 9.55 21.31
CA VAL A 247 7.81 8.61 20.20
C VAL A 247 8.54 7.34 20.63
N LYS A 248 9.56 7.43 21.51
CA LYS A 248 10.30 6.24 21.96
C LYS A 248 9.42 5.35 22.81
N GLU A 249 8.71 5.99 23.75
CA GLU A 249 7.77 5.38 24.68
C GLU A 249 6.64 4.65 23.93
N LEU A 250 6.10 5.26 22.87
CA LEU A 250 5.12 4.66 21.95
C LEU A 250 5.69 3.42 21.24
N PHE A 251 6.94 3.47 20.77
CA PHE A 251 7.63 2.31 20.19
C PHE A 251 7.97 1.21 21.22
N GLU A 252 8.29 1.57 22.46
CA GLU A 252 8.61 0.66 23.57
C GLU A 252 7.35 -0.08 24.06
N GLU A 253 6.24 0.62 24.27
CA GLU A 253 4.94 0.01 24.58
C GLU A 253 4.49 -0.93 23.44
N ALA A 254 4.63 -0.49 22.19
CA ALA A 254 4.33 -1.34 21.04
C ALA A 254 5.20 -2.61 21.01
N SER A 255 6.52 -2.46 21.27
CA SER A 255 7.48 -3.57 21.32
C SER A 255 7.13 -4.59 22.41
N ALA A 256 6.68 -4.14 23.58
CA ALA A 256 6.20 -5.00 24.66
C ALA A 256 4.96 -5.82 24.26
N VAL A 257 4.04 -5.25 23.46
CA VAL A 257 2.85 -5.98 22.96
C VAL A 257 3.19 -6.92 21.81
N VAL A 258 4.05 -6.53 20.86
CA VAL A 258 4.43 -7.42 19.75
C VAL A 258 5.40 -8.54 20.16
N GLY A 259 6.23 -8.31 21.18
CA GLY A 259 7.17 -9.29 21.74
C GLY A 259 8.59 -9.22 21.15
N TYR A 260 8.93 -8.12 20.46
CA TYR A 260 10.25 -7.88 19.87
C TYR A 260 10.50 -6.36 19.74
N ASP A 261 11.77 -5.97 19.62
CA ASP A 261 12.19 -4.57 19.43
C ASP A 261 11.76 -4.06 18.03
N LEU A 262 10.60 -3.41 18.00
CA LEU A 262 9.99 -2.90 16.77
C LEU A 262 10.76 -1.70 16.22
N LEU A 263 11.32 -0.85 17.08
CA LEU A 263 12.04 0.34 16.65
C LEU A 263 13.35 -0.02 15.96
N LYS A 264 14.13 -0.96 16.51
CA LYS A 264 15.35 -1.47 15.88
C LYS A 264 15.07 -2.12 14.55
N LEU A 265 13.96 -2.86 14.40
CA LEU A 265 13.54 -3.45 13.13
C LEU A 265 13.16 -2.36 12.09
N CYS A 266 12.45 -1.31 12.49
CA CYS A 266 12.17 -0.16 11.62
C CYS A 266 13.44 0.58 11.18
N LEU A 267 14.36 0.85 12.11
CA LEU A 267 15.57 1.64 11.86
C LEU A 267 16.65 0.88 11.08
N HIS A 268 16.86 -0.41 11.38
CA HIS A 268 18.02 -1.18 10.91
C HIS A 268 17.65 -2.44 10.11
N GLY A 269 16.38 -2.86 10.12
CA GLY A 269 15.95 -4.05 9.40
C GLY A 269 16.43 -5.37 10.05
N PRO A 270 16.76 -6.40 9.25
CA PRO A 270 16.92 -6.37 7.80
C PRO A 270 15.58 -6.21 7.05
N LYS A 271 15.64 -5.75 5.79
CA LYS A 271 14.44 -5.46 5.00
C LYS A 271 13.54 -6.69 4.80
N SER A 272 14.14 -7.87 4.65
CA SER A 272 13.43 -9.16 4.49
C SER A 272 12.54 -9.50 5.69
N GLU A 273 12.95 -9.14 6.91
CA GLU A 273 12.13 -9.29 8.11
C GLU A 273 11.09 -8.18 8.20
N LEU A 274 11.49 -6.92 7.98
CA LEU A 274 10.58 -5.77 8.03
C LEU A 274 9.44 -5.86 6.98
N ASP A 275 9.66 -6.53 5.85
CA ASP A 275 8.66 -6.75 4.79
C ASP A 275 7.64 -7.86 5.13
N LYS A 276 7.90 -8.73 6.12
CA LYS A 276 6.95 -9.79 6.51
C LYS A 276 5.65 -9.17 7.03
N THR A 277 4.51 -9.76 6.66
CA THR A 277 3.18 -9.27 7.04
C THR A 277 3.02 -9.06 8.54
N VAL A 278 3.54 -9.98 9.37
CA VAL A 278 3.61 -9.90 10.84
C VAL A 278 4.36 -8.69 11.39
N HIS A 279 5.30 -8.12 10.62
CA HIS A 279 6.19 -7.05 11.03
C HIS A 279 5.83 -5.72 10.37
N CYS A 280 5.61 -5.68 9.05
CA CYS A 280 5.28 -4.44 8.35
C CYS A 280 3.96 -3.82 8.83
N GLN A 281 2.96 -4.62 9.23
CA GLN A 281 1.66 -4.09 9.67
C GLN A 281 1.74 -3.28 10.98
N PRO A 282 2.28 -3.81 12.10
CA PRO A 282 2.54 -2.99 13.27
C PRO A 282 3.57 -1.90 12.96
N ALA A 283 4.65 -2.16 12.21
CA ALA A 283 5.69 -1.17 11.92
C ALA A 283 5.16 0.07 11.18
N VAL A 284 4.33 -0.10 10.15
CA VAL A 284 3.68 1.02 9.44
C VAL A 284 2.74 1.76 10.38
N MET A 285 1.85 1.06 11.09
CA MET A 285 0.87 1.68 12.00
C MET A 285 1.54 2.50 13.10
N ILE A 286 2.57 1.94 13.75
CA ILE A 286 3.32 2.61 14.83
C ILE A 286 4.12 3.82 14.29
N THR A 287 4.80 3.69 13.15
CA THR A 287 5.50 4.81 12.51
C THR A 287 4.52 5.91 12.07
N SER A 288 3.33 5.53 11.62
CA SER A 288 2.24 6.45 11.28
C SER A 288 1.69 7.21 12.49
N LEU A 289 1.58 6.58 13.66
CA LEU A 289 1.16 7.27 14.89
C LEU A 289 2.28 8.16 15.45
N ALA A 290 3.54 7.71 15.42
CA ALA A 290 4.68 8.54 15.79
C ALA A 290 4.83 9.79 14.88
N ALA A 291 4.39 9.73 13.62
CA ALA A 291 4.33 10.89 12.74
C ALA A 291 3.30 11.95 13.20
N ILE A 292 2.29 11.57 13.99
CA ILE A 292 1.30 12.51 14.56
C ILE A 292 1.93 13.37 15.66
N GLU A 293 2.88 12.84 16.44
CA GLU A 293 3.59 13.61 17.46
C GLU A 293 4.37 14.77 16.82
N LYS A 294 5.13 14.46 15.76
CA LYS A 294 5.78 15.44 14.88
C LYS A 294 4.79 16.44 14.27
N PHE A 295 3.68 15.94 13.71
CA PHE A 295 2.65 16.78 13.09
C PHE A 295 1.99 17.74 14.10
N ARG A 296 1.88 17.36 15.37
CA ARG A 296 1.34 18.21 16.45
C ARG A 296 2.27 19.36 16.81
N GLU A 297 3.57 19.15 16.73
CA GLU A 297 4.57 20.21 16.93
C GLU A 297 4.68 21.13 15.71
N GLU A 298 4.81 20.57 14.50
CA GLU A 298 5.01 21.35 13.27
C GLU A 298 3.74 22.06 12.78
N HIS A 299 2.56 21.44 12.94
CA HIS A 299 1.30 21.86 12.32
C HIS A 299 0.06 21.72 13.25
N PRO A 300 0.06 22.25 14.49
CA PRO A 300 -1.03 22.05 15.45
C PRO A 300 -2.42 22.45 14.90
N GLN A 301 -2.52 23.60 14.23
CA GLN A 301 -3.76 24.07 13.59
C GLN A 301 -4.30 23.10 12.51
N ALA A 302 -3.46 22.25 11.92
CA ALA A 302 -3.91 21.25 10.96
C ALA A 302 -4.49 20.00 11.63
N ILE A 303 -4.14 19.72 12.89
CA ILE A 303 -4.85 18.72 13.72
C ILE A 303 -6.20 19.30 14.17
N GLU A 304 -6.20 20.50 14.73
CA GLU A 304 -7.40 21.18 15.24
C GLU A 304 -8.49 21.31 14.17
N ASN A 305 -8.10 21.65 12.93
CA ASN A 305 -9.01 21.83 11.80
C ASN A 305 -9.11 20.58 10.90
N CYS A 306 -8.81 19.38 11.43
CA CYS A 306 -8.91 18.13 10.67
C CYS A 306 -10.37 17.69 10.53
N VAL A 307 -10.86 17.58 9.29
CA VAL A 307 -12.27 17.28 9.01
C VAL A 307 -12.51 15.84 8.58
N ALA A 308 -11.50 15.20 7.99
CA ALA A 308 -11.58 13.83 7.51
C ALA A 308 -10.26 13.09 7.71
N THR A 309 -10.34 11.81 8.01
CA THR A 309 -9.19 10.91 7.97
C THR A 309 -9.54 9.59 7.31
N ALA A 310 -8.56 9.01 6.61
CA ALA A 310 -8.67 7.71 5.98
C ALA A 310 -7.31 7.01 6.05
N GLY A 311 -7.30 5.68 6.11
CA GLY A 311 -6.06 4.93 6.12
C GLY A 311 -6.14 3.69 5.26
N PHE A 312 -5.10 3.38 4.51
CA PHE A 312 -5.11 2.30 3.52
C PHE A 312 -4.87 0.94 4.20
N SER A 313 -5.86 0.04 4.16
CA SER A 313 -5.78 -1.30 4.77
C SER A 313 -5.42 -1.25 6.26
N VAL A 314 -4.19 -1.58 6.66
CA VAL A 314 -3.72 -1.47 8.05
C VAL A 314 -3.70 -0.02 8.56
N GLY A 315 -3.54 0.97 7.67
CA GLY A 315 -3.61 2.39 8.02
C GLY A 315 -4.97 2.81 8.59
N GLU A 316 -6.04 2.06 8.33
CA GLU A 316 -7.37 2.33 8.91
C GLU A 316 -7.35 2.25 10.44
N PHE A 317 -6.48 1.43 11.03
CA PHE A 317 -6.29 1.37 12.48
C PHE A 317 -5.58 2.63 13.02
N ALA A 318 -4.62 3.20 12.30
CA ALA A 318 -4.02 4.48 12.66
C ALA A 318 -5.05 5.63 12.56
N ALA A 319 -5.92 5.61 11.55
CA ALA A 319 -7.02 6.56 11.41
C ALA A 319 -8.05 6.47 12.56
N LEU A 320 -8.33 5.24 13.04
CA LEU A 320 -9.23 5.00 14.17
C LEU A 320 -8.61 5.41 15.53
N VAL A 321 -7.29 5.33 15.70
CA VAL A 321 -6.61 5.89 16.88
C VAL A 321 -6.57 7.42 16.80
N PHE A 322 -6.20 8.00 15.66
CA PHE A 322 -6.11 9.46 15.49
C PHE A 322 -7.46 10.18 15.69
N SER A 323 -8.54 9.59 15.19
CA SER A 323 -9.92 10.06 15.44
C SER A 323 -10.45 9.76 16.84
N GLY A 324 -9.70 9.02 17.67
CA GLY A 324 -10.05 8.67 19.04
C GLY A 324 -11.07 7.56 19.21
N VAL A 325 -11.40 6.79 18.15
CA VAL A 325 -12.30 5.62 18.22
C VAL A 325 -11.67 4.47 18.99
N LEU A 326 -10.37 4.22 18.74
CA LEU A 326 -9.63 3.07 19.26
C LEU A 326 -8.49 3.55 20.17
N SER A 327 -8.27 2.88 21.30
CA SER A 327 -7.13 3.19 22.18
C SER A 327 -5.81 2.74 21.52
N PHE A 328 -4.70 3.43 21.81
CA PHE A 328 -3.39 3.00 21.32
C PHE A 328 -3.02 1.57 21.76
N PRO A 329 -3.12 1.18 23.05
CA PRO A 329 -2.82 -0.19 23.48
C PRO A 329 -3.65 -1.25 22.74
N ASP A 330 -4.92 -0.95 22.47
CA ASP A 330 -5.81 -1.86 21.76
C ASP A 330 -5.52 -1.92 20.25
N ALA A 331 -5.09 -0.81 19.66
CA ALA A 331 -4.61 -0.76 18.29
C ALA A 331 -3.39 -1.66 18.06
N VAL A 332 -2.42 -1.69 19.00
CA VAL A 332 -1.28 -2.63 18.87
C VAL A 332 -1.74 -4.08 18.96
N LYS A 333 -2.61 -4.41 19.91
CA LYS A 333 -3.17 -5.78 20.07
C LYS A 333 -3.91 -6.24 18.81
N VAL A 334 -4.84 -5.44 18.29
CA VAL A 334 -5.65 -5.82 17.13
C VAL A 334 -4.80 -5.89 15.86
N VAL A 335 -3.83 -4.99 15.65
CA VAL A 335 -2.94 -5.04 14.48
C VAL A 335 -1.98 -6.22 14.55
N LYS A 336 -1.49 -6.60 15.75
CA LYS A 336 -0.73 -7.85 15.94
C LYS A 336 -1.54 -9.07 15.49
N ILE A 337 -2.75 -9.24 16.05
CA ILE A 337 -3.65 -10.36 15.71
C ILE A 337 -4.02 -10.35 14.22
N ARG A 338 -4.29 -9.17 13.63
CA ARG A 338 -4.52 -9.01 12.19
C ARG A 338 -3.35 -9.52 11.36
N ALA A 339 -2.14 -9.08 11.69
CA ALA A 339 -0.93 -9.37 10.94
C ALA A 339 -0.56 -10.86 11.01
N GLU A 340 -0.64 -11.46 12.21
CA GLU A 340 -0.47 -12.89 12.40
C GLU A 340 -1.54 -13.72 11.68
N ALA A 341 -2.82 -13.35 11.79
CA ALA A 341 -3.90 -14.13 11.20
C ALA A 341 -3.92 -14.02 9.67
N MET A 342 -3.56 -12.87 9.09
CA MET A 342 -3.37 -12.71 7.65
C MET A 342 -2.16 -13.51 7.14
N GLN A 343 -1.04 -13.51 7.86
CA GLN A 343 0.13 -14.33 7.51
C GLN A 343 -0.21 -15.83 7.55
N LYS A 344 -0.87 -16.30 8.62
CA LYS A 344 -1.37 -17.67 8.77
C LYS A 344 -2.47 -18.05 7.76
N ALA A 345 -3.08 -17.08 7.08
CA ALA A 345 -4.02 -17.31 5.98
C ALA A 345 -3.27 -17.45 4.64
N SER A 346 -2.31 -16.57 4.37
CA SER A 346 -1.40 -16.66 3.22
C SER A 346 -0.65 -17.99 3.17
N GLU A 347 -0.15 -18.48 4.31
CA GLU A 347 0.61 -19.74 4.43
C GLU A 347 -0.21 -21.00 4.12
N ARG A 348 -1.54 -20.90 3.96
CA ARG A 348 -2.44 -22.03 3.65
C ARG A 348 -2.76 -22.20 2.17
N THR A 349 -2.47 -21.21 1.32
CA THR A 349 -2.92 -21.20 -0.07
C THR A 349 -2.00 -20.31 -0.92
N SER A 350 -1.30 -20.91 -1.91
CA SER A 350 -0.44 -20.13 -2.81
C SER A 350 -1.28 -19.10 -3.55
N SER A 351 -0.95 -17.83 -3.33
CA SER A 351 -1.82 -16.72 -3.67
C SER A 351 -1.01 -15.44 -3.85
N ALA A 352 -1.48 -14.57 -4.73
CA ALA A 352 -0.71 -13.43 -5.19
C ALA A 352 -1.57 -12.16 -5.33
N MET A 353 -0.89 -11.03 -5.50
CA MET A 353 -1.51 -9.75 -5.84
C MET A 353 -0.82 -9.13 -7.06
N LEU A 354 -1.60 -8.55 -7.96
CA LEU A 354 -1.17 -8.03 -9.26
C LEU A 354 -1.76 -6.64 -9.49
N THR A 355 -0.93 -5.61 -9.52
CA THR A 355 -1.36 -4.29 -9.99
C THR A 355 -1.62 -4.35 -11.50
N VAL A 356 -2.80 -3.96 -11.93
CA VAL A 356 -3.23 -3.89 -13.34
C VAL A 356 -3.52 -2.45 -13.73
N PHE A 357 -2.90 -2.00 -14.82
CA PHE A 357 -3.12 -0.69 -15.43
C PHE A 357 -4.06 -0.85 -16.64
N LEU A 358 -5.02 0.06 -16.78
CA LEU A 358 -6.21 -0.13 -17.60
C LEU A 358 -6.39 1.02 -18.60
N ALA A 359 -6.75 0.68 -19.82
CA ALA A 359 -7.31 1.57 -20.83
C ALA A 359 -8.84 1.54 -20.77
N HIS A 360 -9.49 2.44 -21.54
CA HIS A 360 -10.94 2.50 -21.67
C HIS A 360 -11.61 1.19 -22.17
N ASP A 361 -10.83 0.35 -22.87
CA ASP A 361 -11.24 -0.90 -23.51
C ASP A 361 -10.54 -2.13 -22.90
N SER A 362 -9.93 -1.99 -21.72
CA SER A 362 -9.39 -3.12 -20.95
C SER A 362 -10.50 -4.06 -20.48
N ARG A 363 -10.39 -5.33 -20.86
CA ARG A 363 -11.39 -6.38 -20.66
C ARG A 363 -11.21 -7.09 -19.32
N LEU A 364 -11.17 -6.29 -18.25
CA LEU A 364 -10.78 -6.78 -16.91
C LEU A 364 -11.74 -7.83 -16.34
N LYS A 365 -13.05 -7.74 -16.63
CA LYS A 365 -14.02 -8.76 -16.21
C LYS A 365 -13.73 -10.11 -16.88
N ASP A 366 -13.54 -10.08 -18.19
CA ASP A 366 -13.23 -11.24 -19.02
C ASP A 366 -11.95 -11.91 -18.53
N ALA A 367 -10.90 -11.12 -18.25
CA ALA A 367 -9.64 -11.59 -17.66
C ALA A 367 -9.85 -12.35 -16.35
N ILE A 368 -10.62 -11.79 -15.40
CA ILE A 368 -10.93 -12.42 -14.12
C ILE A 368 -11.77 -13.69 -14.31
N LYS A 369 -12.68 -13.70 -15.29
CA LYS A 369 -13.54 -14.86 -15.59
C LYS A 369 -12.71 -16.03 -16.12
N MET A 370 -11.96 -15.81 -17.21
CA MET A 370 -11.11 -16.86 -17.81
C MET A 370 -9.99 -17.33 -16.87
N ALA A 371 -9.48 -16.47 -15.98
CA ALA A 371 -8.52 -16.88 -14.96
C ALA A 371 -9.10 -17.90 -13.96
N LYS A 372 -10.39 -17.79 -13.62
CA LYS A 372 -11.09 -18.77 -12.79
C LYS A 372 -11.38 -20.06 -13.54
N GLU A 373 -11.84 -19.94 -14.77
CA GLU A 373 -12.14 -21.09 -15.65
C GLU A 373 -10.87 -21.90 -15.92
N PHE A 374 -9.74 -21.24 -16.21
CA PHE A 374 -8.41 -21.87 -16.27
C PHE A 374 -8.05 -22.61 -14.98
N CYS A 375 -8.30 -22.02 -13.81
CA CYS A 375 -8.00 -22.68 -12.53
C CYS A 375 -8.88 -23.91 -12.24
N ILE A 376 -10.13 -23.92 -12.71
CA ILE A 376 -11.00 -25.09 -12.62
C ILE A 376 -10.59 -26.17 -13.62
N GLU A 377 -10.41 -25.80 -14.89
CA GLU A 377 -10.19 -26.76 -16.00
C GLU A 377 -8.76 -27.29 -16.11
N ARG A 378 -7.76 -26.57 -15.58
CA ARG A 378 -6.32 -26.85 -15.82
C ARG A 378 -5.47 -26.92 -14.53
N ARG A 379 -6.07 -26.69 -13.37
CA ARG A 379 -5.39 -26.69 -12.05
C ARG A 379 -6.21 -27.36 -10.93
N ASP A 380 -7.37 -27.93 -11.24
CA ASP A 380 -8.28 -28.60 -10.30
C ASP A 380 -8.71 -27.77 -9.07
N ILE A 381 -8.62 -26.43 -9.15
CA ILE A 381 -9.01 -25.51 -8.07
C ILE A 381 -10.53 -25.31 -8.11
N ALA A 382 -11.26 -26.05 -7.28
CA ALA A 382 -12.73 -26.10 -7.29
C ALA A 382 -13.44 -24.77 -6.93
N ASP A 383 -12.81 -23.87 -6.17
CA ASP A 383 -13.35 -22.54 -5.79
C ASP A 383 -12.31 -21.43 -6.03
N PRO A 384 -12.06 -21.07 -7.31
CA PRO A 384 -10.96 -20.21 -7.67
C PRO A 384 -11.24 -18.74 -7.31
N VAL A 385 -10.63 -18.28 -6.21
CA VAL A 385 -10.57 -16.86 -5.89
C VAL A 385 -9.69 -16.15 -6.92
N CYS A 386 -10.28 -15.20 -7.64
CA CYS A 386 -9.62 -14.13 -8.37
C CYS A 386 -10.59 -12.93 -8.40
N THR A 387 -10.17 -11.78 -7.87
CA THR A 387 -11.03 -10.61 -7.64
C THR A 387 -10.23 -9.32 -7.62
N VAL A 388 -10.86 -8.18 -7.88
CA VAL A 388 -10.28 -6.88 -7.49
C VAL A 388 -10.19 -6.82 -5.96
N ALA A 389 -9.00 -6.53 -5.43
CA ALA A 389 -8.68 -6.40 -4.01
C ALA A 389 -8.41 -4.94 -3.59
N ASN A 390 -7.96 -4.09 -4.52
CA ASN A 390 -7.80 -2.65 -4.27
C ASN A 390 -8.23 -1.83 -5.49
N PHE A 391 -9.06 -0.81 -5.27
CA PHE A 391 -9.36 0.25 -6.22
C PHE A 391 -8.42 1.43 -5.91
N LEU A 392 -7.38 1.65 -6.73
CA LEU A 392 -6.33 2.62 -6.42
C LEU A 392 -6.63 4.00 -7.03
N PHE A 393 -6.97 4.01 -8.32
CA PHE A 393 -7.44 5.15 -9.11
C PHE A 393 -8.11 4.61 -10.39
N PRO A 394 -8.84 5.43 -11.20
CA PRO A 394 -9.70 4.90 -12.27
C PRO A 394 -9.02 3.90 -13.22
N GLU A 395 -7.81 4.23 -13.67
CA GLU A 395 -6.99 3.42 -14.58
C GLU A 395 -6.10 2.37 -13.90
N CYS A 396 -6.20 2.18 -12.57
CA CYS A 396 -5.31 1.27 -11.84
C CYS A 396 -6.00 0.56 -10.67
N LYS A 397 -5.95 -0.76 -10.70
CA LYS A 397 -6.56 -1.64 -9.71
C LYS A 397 -5.56 -2.72 -9.31
N VAL A 398 -5.78 -3.39 -8.18
CA VAL A 398 -5.01 -4.58 -7.80
C VAL A 398 -5.96 -5.76 -7.85
N LEU A 399 -5.60 -6.79 -8.62
CA LEU A 399 -6.22 -8.11 -8.54
C LEU A 399 -5.52 -8.93 -7.47
N ALA A 400 -6.25 -9.82 -6.83
CA ALA A 400 -5.68 -10.83 -5.95
C ALA A 400 -6.50 -12.12 -6.00
N GLY A 401 -5.83 -13.23 -5.74
CA GLY A 401 -6.42 -14.57 -5.85
C GLY A 401 -5.38 -15.67 -5.72
N HIS A 402 -5.76 -16.89 -6.11
CA HIS A 402 -4.83 -17.99 -6.33
C HIS A 402 -3.71 -17.59 -7.28
N GLU A 403 -2.53 -18.13 -7.07
CA GLU A 403 -1.32 -17.74 -7.80
C GLU A 403 -1.45 -18.00 -9.31
N GLU A 404 -2.04 -19.14 -9.68
CA GLU A 404 -2.29 -19.59 -11.04
C GLU A 404 -3.25 -18.65 -11.78
N ALA A 405 -4.29 -18.18 -11.10
CA ALA A 405 -5.23 -17.20 -11.66
C ALA A 405 -4.57 -15.84 -11.89
N ILE A 406 -3.64 -15.45 -11.01
CA ILE A 406 -2.91 -14.19 -11.11
C ILE A 406 -1.83 -14.25 -12.21
N GLU A 407 -1.12 -15.36 -12.31
CA GLU A 407 -0.09 -15.55 -13.35
C GLU A 407 -0.74 -15.70 -14.73
N PHE A 408 -1.88 -16.38 -14.85
CA PHE A 408 -2.69 -16.41 -16.08
C PHE A 408 -3.00 -14.99 -16.60
N ILE A 409 -3.40 -14.06 -15.72
CA ILE A 409 -3.68 -12.67 -16.10
C ILE A 409 -2.39 -11.89 -16.39
N ALA A 410 -1.27 -12.22 -15.75
CA ALA A 410 0.03 -11.62 -16.02
C ALA A 410 0.54 -12.01 -17.42
N THR A 411 0.49 -13.29 -17.79
CA THR A 411 0.84 -13.80 -19.13
C THR A 411 -0.09 -13.26 -20.22
N ASN A 412 -1.41 -13.40 -20.03
CA ASN A 412 -2.42 -13.07 -21.05
C ASN A 412 -2.85 -11.59 -21.05
N ALA A 413 -2.10 -10.71 -20.38
CA ALA A 413 -2.42 -9.29 -20.19
C ALA A 413 -2.75 -8.53 -21.49
N LYS A 414 -2.12 -8.92 -22.61
CA LYS A 414 -2.33 -8.29 -23.93
C LYS A 414 -3.71 -8.59 -24.52
N GLU A 415 -4.18 -9.83 -24.40
CA GLU A 415 -5.48 -10.28 -24.95
C GLU A 415 -6.67 -9.59 -24.27
N PHE A 416 -6.48 -9.26 -22.98
CA PHE A 416 -7.43 -8.48 -22.19
C PHE A 416 -7.17 -6.96 -22.26
N ARG A 417 -6.25 -6.53 -23.14
CA ARG A 417 -5.87 -5.12 -23.37
C ARG A 417 -5.48 -4.38 -22.09
N LEU A 418 -4.80 -5.03 -21.16
CA LEU A 418 -4.24 -4.40 -19.97
C LEU A 418 -2.98 -3.64 -20.38
N LEU A 419 -2.88 -2.35 -20.04
CA LEU A 419 -1.75 -1.50 -20.44
C LEU A 419 -0.42 -1.96 -19.83
N ARG A 420 -0.47 -2.47 -18.61
CA ARG A 420 0.67 -3.04 -17.88
C ARG A 420 0.18 -3.86 -16.69
N THR A 421 0.90 -4.91 -16.34
CA THR A 421 0.75 -5.63 -15.08
C THR A 421 2.01 -5.47 -14.22
N LYS A 422 1.91 -5.62 -12.89
CA LYS A 422 3.05 -5.74 -11.98
C LYS A 422 2.67 -6.60 -10.77
N ARG A 423 3.35 -7.72 -10.57
CA ARG A 423 3.18 -8.56 -9.37
C ARG A 423 3.73 -7.84 -8.13
N LEU A 424 3.02 -7.95 -7.00
CA LEU A 424 3.39 -7.33 -5.74
C LEU A 424 4.17 -8.30 -4.85
N SER A 425 5.19 -7.79 -4.17
CA SER A 425 6.00 -8.53 -3.20
C SER A 425 5.28 -8.59 -1.85
N VAL A 426 4.27 -9.44 -1.75
CA VAL A 426 3.44 -9.68 -0.56
C VAL A 426 3.22 -11.18 -0.36
N SER A 427 2.94 -11.62 0.86
CA SER A 427 2.85 -13.06 1.16
C SER A 427 1.58 -13.76 0.68
N GLY A 428 0.51 -13.04 0.30
CA GLY A 428 -0.72 -13.67 -0.21
C GLY A 428 -1.79 -12.69 -0.68
N ALA A 429 -2.94 -13.23 -1.07
CA ALA A 429 -4.06 -12.47 -1.66
C ALA A 429 -4.94 -11.73 -0.64
N PHE A 430 -4.41 -10.64 -0.08
CA PHE A 430 -5.14 -9.78 0.86
C PHE A 430 -6.41 -9.16 0.25
N HIS A 431 -7.40 -8.82 1.09
CA HIS A 431 -8.68 -8.22 0.67
C HIS A 431 -9.52 -9.09 -0.28
N THR A 432 -9.42 -10.42 -0.10
CA THR A 432 -10.20 -11.44 -0.81
C THR A 432 -10.71 -12.53 0.14
N LYS A 433 -11.58 -13.42 -0.36
CA LYS A 433 -12.07 -14.61 0.36
C LYS A 433 -10.96 -15.50 0.94
N LEU A 434 -9.73 -15.49 0.39
CA LEU A 434 -8.61 -16.27 0.94
C LEU A 434 -8.19 -15.80 2.35
N MET A 435 -8.53 -14.57 2.75
CA MET A 435 -8.31 -14.06 4.11
C MET A 435 -9.42 -14.45 5.11
N GLN A 436 -10.40 -15.30 4.74
CA GLN A 436 -11.57 -15.59 5.57
C GLN A 436 -11.23 -16.17 6.95
N SER A 437 -10.13 -16.92 7.07
CA SER A 437 -9.65 -17.45 8.36
C SER A 437 -9.12 -16.37 9.32
N ALA A 438 -8.80 -15.17 8.84
CA ALA A 438 -8.36 -14.05 9.66
C ALA A 438 -9.51 -13.18 10.22
N VAL A 439 -10.73 -13.34 9.70
CA VAL A 439 -11.91 -12.54 10.07
C VAL A 439 -12.32 -12.78 11.53
N GLN A 440 -12.43 -14.04 11.94
CA GLN A 440 -12.88 -14.41 13.29
C GLN A 440 -11.87 -13.98 14.38
N PRO A 441 -10.54 -14.23 14.27
CA PRO A 441 -9.57 -13.74 15.25
C PRO A 441 -9.62 -12.22 15.45
N LEU A 442 -9.77 -11.45 14.36
CA LEU A 442 -9.89 -10.00 14.43
C LEU A 442 -11.19 -9.56 15.14
N GLN A 443 -12.32 -10.19 14.80
CA GLN A 443 -13.61 -9.90 15.44
C GLN A 443 -13.61 -10.24 16.93
N GLN A 444 -13.00 -11.36 17.32
CA GLN A 444 -12.93 -11.80 18.72
C GLN A 444 -12.08 -10.86 19.58
N ILE A 445 -10.91 -10.41 19.11
CA ILE A 445 -10.10 -9.46 19.88
C ILE A 445 -10.77 -8.08 19.97
N MET A 446 -11.45 -7.64 18.91
CA MET A 446 -12.18 -6.37 18.88
C MET A 446 -13.48 -6.36 19.71
N ALA A 447 -14.17 -7.50 19.86
CA ALA A 447 -15.41 -7.57 20.64
C ALA A 447 -15.23 -7.23 22.13
N ASN A 448 -13.99 -7.28 22.62
CA ASN A 448 -13.61 -6.97 24.01
C ASN A 448 -13.06 -5.54 24.19
N MET A 449 -13.02 -4.72 23.12
CA MET A 449 -12.44 -3.38 23.13
C MET A 449 -13.51 -2.30 23.35
N GLN A 450 -13.19 -1.28 24.15
CA GLN A 450 -14.04 -0.10 24.28
C GLN A 450 -13.80 0.83 23.10
N LEU A 451 -14.81 1.01 22.26
CA LEU A 451 -14.73 1.83 21.05
C LEU A 451 -15.57 3.09 21.21
N ALA A 452 -14.95 4.25 21.04
CA ALA A 452 -15.58 5.56 21.21
C ALA A 452 -16.16 6.09 19.88
N PRO A 453 -17.11 7.03 19.90
CA PRO A 453 -17.53 7.72 18.68
C PRO A 453 -16.39 8.56 18.08
N PRO A 454 -16.24 8.60 16.74
CA PRO A 454 -15.14 9.30 16.09
C PRO A 454 -15.23 10.83 16.27
N LYS A 455 -14.12 11.44 16.71
CA LYS A 455 -13.97 12.91 16.83
C LYS A 455 -13.69 13.59 15.48
N ILE A 456 -13.09 12.85 14.55
CA ILE A 456 -12.78 13.26 13.17
C ILE A 456 -13.42 12.22 12.24
N GLN A 457 -14.01 12.63 11.12
CA GLN A 457 -14.74 11.70 10.25
C GLN A 457 -13.80 10.68 9.59
N VAL A 458 -13.90 9.41 10.02
CA VAL A 458 -13.10 8.29 9.48
C VAL A 458 -13.81 7.65 8.29
N TYR A 459 -13.10 7.43 7.18
CA TYR A 459 -13.62 6.76 5.98
C TYR A 459 -13.20 5.28 5.92
N SER A 460 -14.15 4.38 5.66
CA SER A 460 -13.89 2.94 5.67
C SER A 460 -13.51 2.39 4.30
N ASN A 461 -12.48 1.52 4.28
CA ASN A 461 -12.04 0.85 3.05
C ASN A 461 -13.10 -0.10 2.47
N MET A 462 -14.00 -0.66 3.30
CA MET A 462 -15.02 -1.60 2.84
C MET A 462 -16.16 -0.93 2.06
N THR A 463 -16.61 0.25 2.53
CA THR A 463 -17.76 0.98 1.97
C THR A 463 -17.36 2.10 1.02
N GLY A 464 -16.17 2.68 1.16
CA GLY A 464 -15.78 3.94 0.52
C GLY A 464 -16.41 5.18 1.16
N ALA A 465 -17.15 5.00 2.26
CA ALA A 465 -17.99 6.00 2.91
C ALA A 465 -17.53 6.25 4.37
N PRO A 466 -17.91 7.37 4.99
CA PRO A 466 -17.61 7.62 6.40
C PRO A 466 -18.27 6.60 7.33
N TYR A 467 -17.61 6.29 8.45
CA TYR A 467 -18.18 5.50 9.54
C TYR A 467 -19.33 6.24 10.22
N HIS A 468 -20.44 5.53 10.46
CA HIS A 468 -21.57 6.03 11.24
C HIS A 468 -21.24 6.02 12.75
N ALA A 469 -21.85 6.91 13.53
CA ALA A 469 -21.61 7.00 14.98
C ALA A 469 -22.03 5.74 15.79
N LYS A 470 -22.76 4.80 15.18
CA LYS A 470 -23.12 3.48 15.75
C LYS A 470 -22.56 2.32 14.92
N ALA A 471 -21.42 2.52 14.26
CA ALA A 471 -20.81 1.50 13.40
C ALA A 471 -20.39 0.26 14.20
N ASN A 472 -20.75 -0.94 13.69
CA ASN A 472 -20.22 -2.20 14.21
C ASN A 472 -18.79 -2.40 13.68
N TYR A 473 -17.82 -1.70 14.30
CA TYR A 473 -16.41 -1.75 13.93
C TYR A 473 -15.82 -3.18 13.92
N PRO A 474 -16.10 -4.09 14.88
CA PRO A 474 -15.66 -5.49 14.79
C PRO A 474 -16.12 -6.17 13.49
N HIS A 475 -17.41 -6.05 13.14
CA HIS A 475 -17.93 -6.61 11.90
C HIS A 475 -17.26 -5.97 10.67
N LEU A 476 -17.21 -4.64 10.60
CA LEU A 476 -16.73 -3.89 9.45
C LEU A 476 -15.22 -4.07 9.20
N LEU A 477 -14.39 -4.04 10.24
CA LEU A 477 -12.95 -4.33 10.10
C LEU A 477 -12.66 -5.81 9.89
N GLY A 478 -13.51 -6.72 10.41
CA GLY A 478 -13.47 -8.13 10.02
C GLY A 478 -13.71 -8.32 8.52
N GLN A 479 -14.78 -7.71 7.98
CA GLN A 479 -15.08 -7.75 6.55
C GLN A 479 -14.04 -7.00 5.70
N GLN A 480 -13.37 -5.98 6.22
CA GLN A 480 -12.26 -5.28 5.56
C GLN A 480 -11.12 -6.22 5.15
N LEU A 481 -10.92 -7.35 5.83
CA LEU A 481 -9.90 -8.34 5.46
C LEU A 481 -10.22 -9.11 4.17
N VAL A 482 -11.52 -9.26 3.84
CA VAL A 482 -12.02 -10.14 2.75
C VAL A 482 -12.77 -9.40 1.65
N LYS A 483 -13.02 -8.11 1.82
CA LYS A 483 -13.64 -7.21 0.83
C LYS A 483 -12.61 -6.19 0.31
N PRO A 484 -12.74 -5.72 -0.95
CA PRO A 484 -11.76 -4.83 -1.56
C PRO A 484 -11.63 -3.47 -0.89
N VAL A 485 -10.41 -2.94 -0.89
CA VAL A 485 -10.09 -1.57 -0.47
C VAL A 485 -10.59 -0.57 -1.52
N ARG A 486 -11.63 0.18 -1.18
CA ARG A 486 -12.27 1.20 -2.03
C ARG A 486 -11.56 2.58 -1.97
N TRP A 487 -10.24 2.60 -2.12
CA TRP A 487 -9.45 3.83 -1.92
C TRP A 487 -9.77 4.94 -2.94
N GLU A 488 -9.92 4.57 -4.21
CA GLU A 488 -10.42 5.43 -5.29
C GLU A 488 -11.73 6.14 -4.89
N GLN A 489 -12.69 5.39 -4.33
CA GLN A 489 -13.99 5.91 -3.90
C GLN A 489 -13.91 6.76 -2.61
N ILE A 490 -13.02 6.42 -1.66
CA ILE A 490 -12.72 7.28 -0.49
C ILE A 490 -12.22 8.64 -0.98
N LEU A 491 -11.23 8.66 -1.86
CA LEU A 491 -10.66 9.89 -2.40
C LEU A 491 -11.71 10.70 -3.19
N HIS A 492 -12.55 10.06 -4.00
CA HIS A 492 -13.67 10.77 -4.64
C HIS A 492 -14.67 11.36 -3.62
N THR A 493 -14.93 10.69 -2.51
CA THR A 493 -15.89 11.15 -1.50
C THR A 493 -15.33 12.28 -0.61
N ILE A 494 -14.04 12.24 -0.26
CA ILE A 494 -13.36 13.31 0.49
C ILE A 494 -13.12 14.56 -0.39
N TYR A 495 -12.69 14.37 -1.63
CA TYR A 495 -12.25 15.48 -2.48
C TYR A 495 -13.32 16.00 -3.46
N GLY A 496 -14.47 15.33 -3.58
CA GLY A 496 -15.62 15.81 -4.37
C GLY A 496 -16.18 17.13 -3.83
N ARG A 497 -16.26 18.15 -4.69
CA ARG A 497 -16.75 19.50 -4.35
C ARG A 497 -17.23 20.27 -5.60
N PRO A 498 -18.08 21.30 -5.46
CA PRO A 498 -18.44 22.18 -6.56
C PRO A 498 -17.23 22.91 -7.16
N GLN A 499 -17.34 23.33 -8.42
CA GLN A 499 -16.33 24.16 -9.07
C GLN A 499 -16.15 25.49 -8.34
N GLY A 500 -14.90 25.95 -8.20
CA GLY A 500 -14.55 27.17 -7.47
C GLY A 500 -14.40 27.01 -5.95
N VAL A 501 -14.81 25.88 -5.37
CA VAL A 501 -14.57 25.58 -3.95
C VAL A 501 -13.14 25.05 -3.76
N GLU A 502 -12.40 25.66 -2.84
CA GLU A 502 -11.00 25.31 -2.54
C GLU A 502 -10.83 23.90 -1.96
N PHE A 503 -9.59 23.42 -1.90
CA PHE A 503 -9.22 22.10 -1.39
C PHE A 503 -8.58 22.17 0.02
N PRO A 504 -8.84 21.17 0.89
CA PRO A 504 -8.16 21.06 2.17
C PRO A 504 -6.69 20.68 2.02
N ARG A 505 -5.89 21.07 3.01
CA ARG A 505 -4.50 20.62 3.11
C ARG A 505 -4.50 19.13 3.45
N THR A 506 -3.81 18.34 2.65
CA THR A 506 -3.73 16.90 2.83
C THR A 506 -2.37 16.53 3.38
N TYR A 507 -2.33 15.69 4.41
CA TYR A 507 -1.09 15.25 5.05
C TYR A 507 -1.03 13.71 5.07
N GLU A 508 -0.02 13.11 4.43
CA GLU A 508 0.30 11.67 4.58
C GLU A 508 1.18 11.45 5.81
N MET A 509 0.70 10.61 6.74
CA MET A 509 1.32 10.34 8.05
C MET A 509 1.94 8.94 8.09
N GLY A 510 3.25 8.86 8.03
CA GLY A 510 3.97 7.60 8.17
C GLY A 510 4.96 7.34 7.03
N PRO A 511 5.36 6.08 6.83
CA PRO A 511 6.41 5.76 5.86
C PRO A 511 5.87 5.78 4.43
N GLY A 512 6.53 6.55 3.56
CA GLY A 512 6.32 6.54 2.12
C GLY A 512 5.34 7.60 1.60
N LYS A 513 5.47 7.92 0.30
CA LYS A 513 4.70 8.99 -0.40
C LYS A 513 3.65 8.39 -1.34
N GLN A 514 2.97 7.33 -0.88
CA GLN A 514 2.09 6.50 -1.70
C GLN A 514 0.68 7.10 -1.79
N MET A 515 0.09 7.52 -0.67
CA MET A 515 -1.24 8.13 -0.64
C MET A 515 -1.27 9.43 -1.44
N GLY A 516 -0.23 10.26 -1.36
CA GLY A 516 -0.05 11.42 -2.23
C GLY A 516 0.08 11.08 -3.71
N THR A 517 0.76 9.96 -4.04
CA THR A 517 0.86 9.49 -5.42
C THR A 517 -0.49 8.99 -5.96
N LEU A 518 -1.30 8.32 -5.13
CA LEU A 518 -2.67 7.93 -5.48
C LEU A 518 -3.60 9.14 -5.61
N LEU A 519 -3.53 10.09 -4.66
CA LEU A 519 -4.29 11.34 -4.71
C LEU A 519 -4.01 12.14 -5.98
N ARG A 520 -2.76 12.18 -6.46
CA ARG A 520 -2.44 12.84 -7.74
C ARG A 520 -3.19 12.26 -8.94
N GLN A 521 -3.46 10.95 -8.94
CA GLN A 521 -4.16 10.27 -10.03
C GLN A 521 -5.69 10.39 -9.92
N VAL A 522 -6.25 10.46 -8.71
CA VAL A 522 -7.69 10.65 -8.50
C VAL A 522 -8.10 12.13 -8.58
N ASN A 523 -7.29 13.04 -8.02
CA ASN A 523 -7.58 14.47 -8.00
C ASN A 523 -6.29 15.32 -7.98
N ALA A 524 -5.80 15.66 -9.17
CA ALA A 524 -4.61 16.49 -9.34
C ALA A 524 -4.74 17.95 -8.82
N GLN A 525 -5.95 18.44 -8.50
CA GLN A 525 -6.12 19.75 -7.85
C GLN A 525 -5.95 19.62 -6.33
N ALA A 526 -6.57 18.63 -5.70
CA ALA A 526 -6.36 18.32 -4.28
C ALA A 526 -4.88 18.05 -3.96
N TYR A 527 -4.18 17.34 -4.86
CA TYR A 527 -2.74 17.09 -4.74
C TYR A 527 -1.87 18.36 -4.71
N LYS A 528 -2.33 19.52 -5.17
CA LYS A 528 -1.57 20.78 -5.03
C LYS A 528 -1.43 21.24 -3.57
N HIS A 529 -2.29 20.72 -2.69
CA HIS A 529 -2.32 21.02 -1.26
C HIS A 529 -1.88 19.80 -0.45
N TYR A 530 -1.15 18.86 -1.06
CA TYR A 530 -0.60 17.67 -0.43
C TYR A 530 0.77 17.93 0.20
N HIS A 531 0.95 17.39 1.40
CA HIS A 531 2.16 17.41 2.20
C HIS A 531 2.45 15.98 2.73
N HIS A 532 3.71 15.68 3.00
CA HIS A 532 4.13 14.41 3.61
C HIS A 532 4.88 14.71 4.90
N ILE A 533 4.53 14.04 5.99
CA ILE A 533 5.29 14.14 7.23
C ILE A 533 6.45 13.15 7.15
N ASP A 534 7.64 13.69 6.90
CA ASP A 534 8.88 12.92 6.72
C ASP A 534 9.31 12.20 8.01
N VAL A 535 9.24 10.86 7.96
CA VAL A 535 9.65 9.91 9.03
C VAL A 535 11.09 9.40 8.85
#